data_AF-A0A3Q1CDW8-F1
#
_entry.id   AF-A0A3Q1CDW8-F1
#
_cell.length_a   1.000
_cell.length_b   1.000
_cell.length_c   1.000
_cell.angle_alpha   90.00
_cell.angle_beta   90.00
_cell.angle_gamma   90.00
#
_symmetry.space_group_name_H-M   'P 1'
#
loop_
_entity.id
_entity.type
_entity.pdbx_description
1 polymer ?
#
loop_
_entity_poly.entity_id
_entity_poly.type
_entity_poly.pdbx_seq_one_letter_code
_entity_poly.pdbx_strand_id
1 'polypeptide(L)'
;MAPTDQKMKNKKFTAKDGNLKKPKNTVQGVKKKRKWIPEHKVFEGSVKEGQGFAFKRKQRVKHEYNKLLRREKKKNSESKMLYKEEYPEHLRHLYMAEAEKLKNEAWANRVNRSKLRMKGQEKEIAENEVAAQPTEAADAEVSGGSELTDSVSANPEPTAASGKESIPMSNRMRKKLQKQTSYQKTKEDFERIKEKRRKKKEEYLKNKQQREEAIQRYKQKKMETYQMLSKKTKKGQPNLNLQMEYLLQKIQGTGKS
;
A
#
# COMPACT_ATOMS: atom_id res chain seq x y z
N MET A 1 -25.30 42.17 18.45
CA MET A 1 -25.22 43.17 17.36
C MET A 1 -24.32 42.62 16.26
N ALA A 2 -24.83 42.51 15.03
CA ALA A 2 -24.08 42.04 13.87
C ALA A 2 -23.26 43.20 13.26
N PRO A 3 -22.04 42.96 12.73
CA PRO A 3 -21.30 44.01 12.05
C PRO A 3 -21.82 44.21 10.61
N THR A 4 -22.08 45.48 10.31
CA THR A 4 -22.59 46.09 9.08
C THR A 4 -21.73 45.85 7.83
N ASP A 5 -22.41 45.63 6.70
CA ASP A 5 -21.85 45.47 5.35
C ASP A 5 -20.97 46.64 4.89
N GLN A 6 -19.73 46.33 4.53
CA GLN A 6 -18.81 47.26 3.87
C GLN A 6 -19.04 47.21 2.34
N LYS A 7 -19.76 48.20 1.80
CA LYS A 7 -20.00 48.35 0.36
C LYS A 7 -18.70 48.67 -0.39
N MET A 8 -18.13 47.70 -1.10
CA MET A 8 -17.08 47.97 -2.08
C MET A 8 -17.70 48.38 -3.43
N LYS A 9 -17.30 49.57 -3.93
CA LYS A 9 -17.70 50.08 -5.25
C LYS A 9 -16.88 49.37 -6.34
N ASN A 10 -17.56 48.69 -7.26
CA ASN A 10 -16.94 48.03 -8.41
C ASN A 10 -16.47 49.09 -9.42
N LYS A 11 -15.15 49.33 -9.48
CA LYS A 11 -14.52 50.15 -10.52
C LYS A 11 -14.48 49.33 -11.81
N LYS A 12 -15.39 49.61 -12.74
CA LYS A 12 -15.42 48.97 -14.07
C LYS A 12 -14.12 49.30 -14.81
N PHE A 13 -13.33 48.28 -15.15
CA PHE A 13 -12.23 48.38 -16.09
C PHE A 13 -12.80 48.47 -17.50
N THR A 14 -12.75 49.65 -18.11
CA THR A 14 -13.07 49.81 -19.54
C THR A 14 -11.82 49.43 -20.33
N ALA A 15 -11.84 48.27 -20.97
CA ALA A 15 -10.82 47.89 -21.94
C ALA A 15 -10.91 48.87 -23.13
N LYS A 16 -9.82 49.61 -23.35
CA LYS A 16 -9.64 50.49 -24.50
C LYS A 16 -9.54 49.61 -25.74
N ASP A 17 -10.40 49.85 -26.73
CA ASP A 17 -10.42 49.15 -28.02
C ASP A 17 -9.09 49.32 -28.76
N GLY A 18 -8.20 48.34 -28.62
CA GLY A 18 -7.01 48.18 -29.43
C GLY A 18 -7.38 47.62 -30.79
N ASN A 19 -7.33 48.47 -31.81
CA ASN A 19 -7.50 48.13 -33.22
C ASN A 19 -6.43 47.10 -33.66
N LEU A 20 -6.76 45.81 -33.53
CA LEU A 20 -5.94 44.73 -34.07
C LEU A 20 -6.33 44.51 -35.54
N LYS A 21 -5.66 45.22 -36.45
CA LYS A 21 -5.76 44.98 -37.90
C LYS A 21 -5.37 43.52 -38.19
N LYS A 22 -6.34 42.69 -38.57
CA LYS A 22 -6.10 41.34 -39.08
C LYS A 22 -5.43 41.41 -40.45
N PRO A 23 -4.37 40.63 -40.75
CA PRO A 23 -3.83 40.58 -42.10
C PRO A 23 -4.81 39.84 -43.00
N LYS A 24 -5.21 40.49 -44.11
CA LYS A 24 -5.95 39.87 -45.21
C LYS A 24 -4.99 38.94 -45.95
N ASN A 25 -4.95 37.67 -45.55
CA ASN A 25 -4.48 36.59 -46.42
C ASN A 25 -5.46 35.44 -46.34
N THR A 26 -6.56 35.58 -47.06
CA THR A 26 -7.47 34.47 -47.39
C THR A 26 -6.87 33.73 -48.58
N VAL A 27 -5.95 32.81 -48.31
CA VAL A 27 -5.77 31.68 -49.22
C VAL A 27 -7.07 30.90 -49.13
N GLN A 28 -7.75 30.66 -50.26
CA GLN A 28 -9.00 29.93 -50.32
C GLN A 28 -8.80 28.48 -49.87
N GLY A 29 -8.77 28.28 -48.55
CA GLY A 29 -8.65 26.99 -47.90
C GLY A 29 -9.98 26.26 -48.03
N VAL A 30 -9.92 25.05 -48.62
CA VAL A 30 -10.98 24.05 -48.70
C VAL A 30 -11.93 24.16 -47.49
N LYS A 31 -13.20 24.48 -47.76
CA LYS A 31 -14.27 24.50 -46.75
C LYS A 31 -14.34 23.12 -46.10
N LYS A 32 -13.66 22.92 -44.97
CA LYS A 32 -13.72 21.68 -44.21
C LYS A 32 -15.19 21.47 -43.83
N LYS A 33 -15.84 20.47 -44.43
CA LYS A 33 -17.23 20.15 -44.10
C LYS A 33 -17.33 19.89 -42.60
N ARG A 34 -18.34 20.48 -41.97
CA ARG A 34 -18.60 20.34 -40.54
C ARG A 34 -18.78 18.85 -40.25
N LYS A 35 -18.01 18.31 -39.30
CA LYS A 35 -18.13 16.89 -38.92
C LYS A 35 -19.57 16.67 -38.42
N TRP A 36 -20.24 15.65 -38.94
CA TRP A 36 -21.56 15.26 -38.48
C TRP A 36 -21.48 14.88 -36.99
N ILE A 37 -22.31 15.53 -36.17
CA ILE A 37 -22.43 15.25 -34.74
C ILE A 37 -23.76 14.52 -34.57
N PRO A 38 -23.77 13.29 -34.04
CA PRO A 38 -25.01 12.56 -33.77
C PRO A 38 -25.93 13.38 -32.87
N GLU A 39 -27.23 13.44 -33.20
CA GLU A 39 -28.22 14.23 -32.45
C GLU A 39 -28.35 13.75 -30.99
N HIS A 40 -28.06 12.47 -30.73
CA HIS A 40 -28.07 11.89 -29.38
C HIS A 40 -26.79 12.12 -28.58
N LYS A 41 -25.81 12.87 -29.10
CA LYS A 41 -24.59 13.21 -28.33
C LYS A 41 -24.87 14.38 -27.40
N VAL A 42 -25.72 14.14 -26.41
CA VAL A 42 -26.10 15.12 -25.39
C VAL A 42 -24.83 15.52 -24.64
N PHE A 43 -24.51 16.81 -24.71
CA PHE A 43 -23.40 17.38 -23.95
C PHE A 43 -23.63 17.11 -22.46
N GLU A 44 -22.69 16.43 -21.81
CA GLU A 44 -22.84 16.05 -20.41
C GLU A 44 -22.70 17.29 -19.50
N GLY A 45 -23.84 17.93 -19.19
CA GLY A 45 -23.98 18.99 -18.21
C GLY A 45 -24.52 20.31 -18.78
N SER A 46 -24.62 21.33 -17.93
CA SER A 46 -25.13 22.65 -18.31
C SER A 46 -24.00 23.61 -18.67
N VAL A 47 -23.99 24.09 -19.92
CA VAL A 47 -23.04 25.12 -20.39
C VAL A 47 -23.23 26.43 -19.60
N LYS A 48 -24.48 26.77 -19.25
CA LYS A 48 -24.82 27.97 -18.46
C LYS A 48 -24.22 27.94 -17.05
N GLU A 49 -24.12 26.75 -16.45
CA GLU A 49 -23.60 26.55 -15.10
C GLU A 49 -22.11 26.14 -15.10
N GLY A 50 -21.48 26.01 -16.27
CA GLY A 50 -20.10 25.54 -16.40
C GLY A 50 -19.90 24.07 -16.02
N GLN A 51 -20.98 23.30 -15.92
CA GLN A 51 -20.94 21.87 -15.64
C GLN A 51 -20.72 21.13 -16.95
N GLY A 52 -19.52 20.61 -17.13
CA GLY A 52 -19.12 19.87 -18.32
C GLY A 52 -17.96 18.93 -18.02
N PHE A 53 -17.25 18.50 -19.06
CA PHE A 53 -16.10 17.61 -18.92
C PHE A 53 -15.01 18.14 -17.96
N ALA A 54 -14.72 19.44 -18.02
CA ALA A 54 -13.73 20.09 -17.13
C ALA A 54 -14.16 20.01 -15.66
N PHE A 55 -15.45 20.20 -15.38
CA PHE A 55 -16.03 20.08 -14.04
C PHE A 55 -15.99 18.63 -13.53
N LYS A 56 -16.33 17.65 -14.38
CA LYS A 56 -16.21 16.22 -14.03
C LYS A 56 -14.76 15.82 -13.72
N ARG A 57 -13.78 16.31 -14.50
CA ARG A 57 -12.36 16.12 -14.19
C ARG A 57 -11.98 16.75 -12.85
N LYS A 58 -12.40 17.99 -12.60
CA LYS A 58 -12.16 18.69 -11.32
C LYS A 58 -12.74 17.91 -10.14
N GLN A 59 -13.94 17.37 -10.28
CA GLN A 59 -14.57 16.52 -9.26
C GLN A 59 -13.82 15.20 -9.04
N ARG A 60 -13.36 14.54 -10.12
CA ARG A 60 -12.52 13.33 -9.99
C ARG A 60 -11.23 13.60 -9.23
N VAL A 61 -10.50 14.65 -9.61
CA VAL A 61 -9.26 15.06 -8.92
C VAL A 61 -9.54 15.39 -7.45
N LYS A 62 -10.60 16.14 -7.16
CA LYS A 62 -11.02 16.45 -5.79
C LYS A 62 -11.35 15.17 -4.99
N HIS A 63 -12.03 14.21 -5.62
CA HIS A 63 -12.36 12.94 -4.99
C HIS A 63 -11.11 12.10 -4.69
N GLU A 64 -10.17 12.02 -5.63
CA GLU A 64 -8.90 11.32 -5.44
C GLU A 64 -8.05 11.94 -4.32
N TYR A 65 -7.98 13.27 -4.28
CA TYR A 65 -7.32 13.99 -3.20
C TYR A 65 -7.97 13.72 -1.84
N ASN A 66 -9.30 13.84 -1.76
CA ASN A 66 -10.04 13.53 -0.53
C ASN A 66 -9.92 12.06 -0.13
N LYS A 67 -9.79 11.14 -1.10
CA LYS A 67 -9.54 9.72 -0.86
C LYS A 67 -8.16 9.51 -0.24
N LEU A 68 -7.13 10.21 -0.71
CA LEU A 68 -5.80 10.19 -0.09
C LEU A 68 -5.84 10.76 1.33
N LEU A 69 -6.47 11.91 1.54
CA LEU A 69 -6.64 12.50 2.87
C LEU A 69 -7.39 11.56 3.83
N ARG A 70 -8.45 10.87 3.38
CA ARG A 70 -9.16 9.87 4.19
C ARG A 70 -8.27 8.69 4.55
N ARG A 71 -7.39 8.25 3.65
CA ARG A 71 -6.45 7.15 3.90
C ARG A 71 -5.35 7.57 4.87
N GLU A 72 -4.87 8.79 4.77
CA GLU A 72 -3.88 9.37 5.67
C GLU A 72 -4.46 9.57 7.07
N LYS A 73 -5.64 10.20 7.20
CA LYS A 73 -6.35 10.35 8.48
C LYS A 73 -6.66 9.02 9.16
N LYS A 74 -6.95 7.96 8.40
CA LYS A 74 -7.16 6.60 8.95
C LYS A 74 -5.87 5.91 9.40
N LYS A 75 -4.72 6.26 8.80
CA LYS A 75 -3.41 5.70 9.20
C LYS A 75 -2.87 6.43 10.43
N ASN A 76 -3.06 7.74 10.48
CA ASN A 76 -2.62 8.62 11.56
C ASN A 76 -3.75 8.92 12.55
N SER A 77 -4.82 8.11 12.58
CA SER A 77 -5.80 8.17 13.66
C SER A 77 -5.14 7.54 14.88
N GLU A 78 -4.28 8.30 15.54
CA GLU A 78 -3.96 8.09 16.93
C GLU A 78 -5.30 8.25 17.65
N SER A 79 -5.98 7.12 17.88
CA SER A 79 -7.13 7.09 18.78
C SER A 79 -6.60 7.64 20.09
N LYS A 80 -6.94 8.90 20.39
CA LYS A 80 -6.75 9.48 21.71
C LYS A 80 -7.57 8.59 22.63
N MET A 81 -6.93 7.56 23.18
CA MET A 81 -7.54 6.70 24.18
C MET A 81 -7.76 7.60 25.38
N LEU A 82 -8.96 8.19 25.44
CA LEU A 82 -9.40 9.09 26.51
C LEU A 82 -9.40 8.36 27.86
N TYR A 83 -9.45 7.02 27.84
CA TYR A 83 -9.20 6.15 28.97
C TYR A 83 -7.91 5.37 28.72
N LYS A 84 -6.87 5.64 29.51
CA LYS A 84 -5.86 4.62 29.81
C LYS A 84 -6.52 3.69 30.81
N GLU A 85 -7.09 2.61 30.29
CA GLU A 85 -7.59 1.48 31.09
C GLU A 85 -6.41 0.81 31.82
N GLU A 86 -5.98 1.41 32.93
CA GLU A 86 -5.21 0.70 33.95
C GLU A 86 -6.21 -0.14 34.75
N TYR A 87 -6.64 -1.24 34.14
CA TYR A 87 -7.35 -2.28 34.87
C TYR A 87 -6.41 -2.93 35.89
N PRO A 88 -6.91 -3.28 37.09
CA PRO A 88 -6.15 -4.05 38.05
C PRO A 88 -5.58 -5.33 37.43
N GLU A 89 -4.27 -5.54 37.57
CA GLU A 89 -3.48 -6.55 36.83
C GLU A 89 -4.11 -7.95 36.84
N HIS A 90 -4.69 -8.36 37.98
CA HIS A 90 -5.31 -9.67 38.16
C HIS A 90 -6.58 -9.94 37.31
N LEU A 91 -7.26 -8.89 36.82
CA LEU A 91 -8.49 -9.01 36.01
C LEU A 91 -8.22 -8.86 34.52
N ARG A 92 -6.98 -8.49 34.16
CA ARG A 92 -6.55 -8.29 32.78
C ARG A 92 -6.84 -9.52 31.91
N HIS A 93 -6.70 -10.72 32.47
CA HIS A 93 -6.95 -11.98 31.75
C HIS A 93 -8.41 -12.18 31.37
N LEU A 94 -9.35 -11.82 32.25
CA LEU A 94 -10.79 -11.97 32.00
C LEU A 94 -11.24 -11.03 30.87
N TYR A 95 -10.77 -9.78 30.91
CA TYR A 95 -11.03 -8.80 29.85
C TYR A 95 -10.34 -9.16 28.52
N MET A 96 -9.11 -9.68 28.55
CA MET A 96 -8.46 -10.16 27.34
C MET A 96 -9.21 -11.34 26.71
N ALA A 97 -9.69 -12.28 27.53
CA ALA A 97 -10.48 -13.42 27.05
C ALA A 97 -11.80 -12.98 26.41
N GLU A 98 -12.50 -12.01 27.01
CA GLU A 98 -13.72 -11.45 26.42
C GLU A 98 -13.45 -10.71 25.11
N ALA A 99 -12.38 -9.91 25.05
CA ALA A 99 -11.98 -9.21 23.83
C ALA A 99 -11.58 -10.18 22.70
N GLU A 100 -10.91 -11.29 23.03
CA GLU A 100 -10.58 -12.35 22.08
C GLU A 100 -11.82 -13.08 21.58
N LYS A 101 -12.77 -13.41 22.47
CA LYS A 101 -14.05 -14.01 22.10
C LYS A 101 -14.83 -13.12 21.12
N LEU A 102 -14.94 -11.82 21.40
CA LEU A 102 -15.59 -10.86 20.51
C LEU A 102 -14.89 -10.74 19.15
N LYS A 103 -13.55 -10.78 19.10
CA LYS A 103 -12.79 -10.79 17.85
C LYS A 103 -13.05 -12.06 17.04
N ASN A 104 -13.04 -13.23 17.70
CA ASN A 104 -13.30 -14.52 17.07
C ASN A 104 -14.72 -14.60 16.54
N GLU A 105 -15.70 -14.10 17.30
CA GLU A 105 -17.10 -14.02 16.86
C GLU A 105 -17.28 -13.08 15.67
N ALA A 106 -16.69 -11.88 15.71
CA ALA A 106 -16.73 -10.95 14.58
C ALA A 106 -16.05 -11.53 13.33
N TRP A 107 -14.99 -12.30 13.51
CA TRP A 107 -14.32 -13.02 12.42
C TRP A 107 -15.21 -14.13 11.87
N ALA A 108 -15.83 -14.95 12.73
CA ALA A 108 -16.78 -15.98 12.34
C ALA A 108 -17.98 -15.39 11.59
N ASN A 109 -18.56 -14.30 12.09
CA ASN A 109 -19.66 -13.57 11.45
C ASN A 109 -19.25 -13.02 10.07
N ARG A 110 -18.02 -12.50 9.93
CA ARG A 110 -17.49 -12.07 8.63
C ARG A 110 -17.34 -13.23 7.66
N VAL A 111 -16.80 -14.37 8.11
CA VAL A 111 -16.64 -15.58 7.30
C VAL A 111 -18.01 -16.12 6.90
N ASN A 112 -18.97 -16.20 7.82
CA ASN A 112 -20.33 -16.65 7.57
C ASN A 112 -21.05 -15.74 6.58
N ARG A 113 -20.91 -14.41 6.70
CA ARG A 113 -21.45 -13.46 5.71
C ARG A 113 -20.81 -13.63 4.33
N SER A 114 -19.52 -13.96 4.26
CA SER A 114 -18.86 -14.27 3.00
C SER A 114 -19.38 -15.58 2.40
N LYS A 115 -19.50 -16.63 3.23
CA LYS A 115 -20.06 -17.93 2.84
C LYS A 115 -21.51 -17.80 2.35
N LEU A 116 -22.34 -16.98 3.00
CA LEU A 116 -23.71 -16.71 2.57
C LEU A 116 -23.76 -16.00 1.21
N ARG A 117 -22.83 -15.08 0.94
CA ARG A 117 -22.72 -14.44 -0.38
C ARG A 117 -22.33 -15.42 -1.48
N MET A 118 -21.40 -16.34 -1.20
CA MET A 118 -21.00 -17.39 -2.15
C MET A 118 -22.12 -18.41 -2.35
N LYS A 119 -22.80 -18.84 -1.27
CA LYS A 119 -23.93 -19.75 -1.32
C LYS A 119 -25.12 -19.18 -2.10
N GLY A 120 -25.36 -17.86 -2.02
CA GLY A 120 -26.36 -17.19 -2.86
C GLY A 120 -26.03 -17.25 -4.35
N GLN A 121 -24.75 -17.16 -4.73
CA GLN A 121 -24.30 -17.30 -6.11
C GLN A 121 -24.41 -18.75 -6.60
N GLU A 122 -24.07 -19.74 -5.77
CA GLU A 122 -24.26 -21.17 -6.10
C GLU A 122 -25.75 -21.54 -6.23
N LYS A 123 -26.63 -20.94 -5.41
CA LYS A 123 -28.07 -21.14 -5.53
C LYS A 123 -28.66 -20.49 -6.78
N GLU A 124 -28.19 -19.30 -7.17
CA GLU A 124 -28.60 -18.65 -8.44
C GLU A 124 -28.08 -19.41 -9.68
N ILE A 125 -26.97 -20.14 -9.57
CA ILE A 125 -26.47 -21.03 -10.63
C ILE A 125 -27.29 -22.33 -10.66
N ALA A 126 -27.57 -22.94 -9.49
CA ALA A 126 -28.39 -24.14 -9.38
C ALA A 126 -29.86 -23.91 -9.76
N GLU A 127 -30.45 -22.75 -9.46
CA GLU A 127 -31.82 -22.41 -9.86
C GLU A 127 -31.93 -22.12 -11.38
N ASN A 128 -30.84 -21.70 -12.03
CA ASN A 128 -30.76 -21.63 -13.49
C ASN A 128 -30.52 -23.00 -14.15
N GLU A 129 -29.93 -23.98 -13.44
CA GLU A 129 -29.78 -25.36 -13.92
C GLU A 129 -31.03 -26.22 -13.66
N VAL A 130 -31.82 -25.93 -12.61
CA VAL A 130 -33.05 -26.68 -12.25
C VAL A 130 -34.28 -26.28 -13.10
N ALA A 131 -34.20 -25.21 -13.91
CA ALA A 131 -35.16 -24.95 -14.98
C ALA A 131 -35.02 -25.92 -16.17
N ALA A 132 -34.04 -26.83 -16.15
CA ALA A 132 -33.92 -27.96 -17.04
C ALA A 132 -33.89 -29.27 -16.23
N GLN A 133 -35.03 -29.93 -16.10
CA GLN A 133 -35.12 -31.33 -15.64
C GLN A 133 -35.70 -32.20 -16.78
N PRO A 134 -35.68 -33.54 -16.70
CA PRO A 134 -34.54 -34.46 -16.51
C PRO A 134 -34.62 -35.69 -17.45
N THR A 135 -33.56 -36.49 -17.60
CA THR A 135 -33.70 -37.92 -17.99
C THR A 135 -32.64 -38.77 -17.26
N GLU A 136 -33.10 -39.77 -16.51
CA GLU A 136 -32.32 -40.71 -15.71
C GLU A 136 -31.78 -41.92 -16.50
N ALA A 137 -30.65 -42.48 -16.02
CA ALA A 137 -30.31 -43.91 -15.83
C ALA A 137 -28.77 -44.02 -15.68
N ALA A 138 -28.23 -44.39 -14.49
CA ALA A 138 -27.78 -45.74 -14.09
C ALA A 138 -26.63 -46.28 -14.97
N ASP A 139 -25.45 -46.78 -14.54
CA ASP A 139 -24.97 -47.40 -13.29
C ASP A 139 -23.42 -47.47 -13.29
N ALA A 140 -22.86 -47.92 -12.15
CA ALA A 140 -21.65 -48.75 -11.97
C ALA A 140 -20.39 -48.13 -11.34
N GLU A 141 -20.26 -48.43 -10.05
CA GLU A 141 -19.05 -48.63 -9.23
C GLU A 141 -17.91 -49.42 -9.92
N VAL A 142 -16.65 -48.97 -9.78
CA VAL A 142 -15.39 -49.76 -9.71
C VAL A 142 -14.31 -48.79 -9.19
N SER A 143 -13.84 -48.86 -7.93
CA SER A 143 -12.87 -49.79 -7.32
C SER A 143 -11.45 -49.75 -7.92
N GLY A 144 -10.46 -49.40 -7.08
CA GLY A 144 -9.01 -49.57 -7.27
C GLY A 144 -8.26 -48.23 -7.19
N GLY A 145 -7.46 -47.90 -6.18
CA GLY A 145 -6.55 -48.72 -5.37
C GLY A 145 -5.11 -48.47 -5.82
N SER A 146 -4.22 -48.21 -4.85
CA SER A 146 -2.75 -48.11 -4.94
C SER A 146 -2.13 -46.85 -5.57
N GLU A 147 -1.02 -46.31 -5.08
CA GLU A 147 -0.23 -46.50 -3.87
C GLU A 147 0.82 -45.38 -3.86
N LEU A 148 1.26 -45.03 -2.66
CA LEU A 148 2.49 -44.28 -2.43
C LEU A 148 3.67 -45.11 -2.95
N THR A 149 4.50 -44.53 -3.83
CA THR A 149 5.93 -44.83 -3.80
C THR A 149 6.72 -43.52 -3.78
N ASP A 150 7.29 -43.30 -2.62
CA ASP A 150 8.44 -42.47 -2.35
C ASP A 150 9.66 -43.14 -3.01
N SER A 151 10.43 -42.44 -3.84
CA SER A 151 11.86 -42.74 -4.04
C SER A 151 12.56 -41.80 -5.02
N VAL A 152 13.57 -41.15 -4.44
CA VAL A 152 14.90 -40.92 -5.03
C VAL A 152 15.01 -39.81 -6.08
N SER A 153 15.27 -38.63 -5.50
CA SER A 153 16.25 -37.67 -5.98
C SER A 153 17.55 -38.36 -6.44
N ALA A 154 17.73 -38.47 -7.75
CA ALA A 154 19.04 -38.61 -8.38
C ALA A 154 19.14 -37.62 -9.54
N ASN A 155 20.09 -36.70 -9.44
CA ASN A 155 20.54 -35.82 -10.52
C ASN A 155 20.83 -36.63 -11.80
N PRO A 156 20.72 -35.96 -12.95
CA PRO A 156 21.81 -36.03 -13.91
C PRO A 156 22.43 -34.64 -14.08
N GLU A 157 23.65 -34.51 -13.56
CA GLU A 157 24.62 -33.51 -14.01
C GLU A 157 25.06 -33.83 -15.46
N PRO A 158 25.73 -32.90 -16.16
CA PRO A 158 25.36 -32.41 -17.48
C PRO A 158 26.02 -33.21 -18.60
N THR A 159 25.22 -33.71 -19.55
CA THR A 159 25.75 -34.22 -20.81
C THR A 159 26.15 -33.06 -21.72
N ALA A 160 27.47 -32.94 -21.90
CA ALA A 160 28.11 -32.15 -22.92
C ALA A 160 27.63 -32.55 -24.33
N ALA A 161 27.62 -31.55 -25.21
CA ALA A 161 27.76 -31.66 -26.66
C ALA A 161 26.80 -32.63 -27.40
N SER A 162 25.67 -32.11 -27.87
CA SER A 162 25.13 -32.55 -29.17
C SER A 162 25.22 -31.40 -30.15
N GLY A 163 26.02 -31.61 -31.19
CA GLY A 163 26.19 -30.71 -32.32
C GLY A 163 24.84 -30.46 -32.97
N LYS A 164 24.39 -29.22 -32.91
CA LYS A 164 23.52 -28.68 -33.95
C LYS A 164 24.43 -27.79 -34.77
N GLU A 165 24.87 -28.28 -35.92
CA GLU A 165 25.28 -27.40 -37.01
C GLU A 165 24.02 -26.60 -37.41
N SER A 166 23.71 -25.59 -36.60
CA SER A 166 22.59 -24.71 -36.85
C SER A 166 23.08 -23.70 -37.86
N ILE A 167 22.48 -23.74 -39.05
CA ILE A 167 22.48 -22.68 -40.05
C ILE A 167 22.67 -21.33 -39.34
N PRO A 168 23.65 -20.49 -39.72
CA PRO A 168 23.96 -19.26 -39.00
C PRO A 168 22.71 -18.40 -38.92
N MET A 169 22.07 -18.39 -37.74
CA MET A 169 20.82 -17.69 -37.55
C MET A 169 21.06 -16.22 -37.89
N SER A 170 20.32 -15.74 -38.89
CA SER A 170 20.42 -14.34 -39.33
C SER A 170 20.28 -13.41 -38.12
N ASN A 171 21.02 -12.30 -38.14
CA ASN A 171 21.01 -11.32 -37.04
C ASN A 171 19.57 -10.86 -36.69
N ARG A 172 18.64 -10.94 -37.65
CA ARG A 172 17.21 -10.65 -37.48
C ARG A 172 16.46 -11.66 -36.61
N MET A 173 16.77 -12.96 -36.73
CA MET A 173 16.13 -14.04 -35.95
C MET A 173 16.61 -14.04 -34.49
N ARG A 174 17.92 -13.86 -34.27
CA ARG A 174 18.49 -13.69 -32.92
C ARG A 174 17.85 -12.51 -32.19
N LYS A 175 17.69 -11.36 -32.87
CA LYS A 175 17.04 -10.17 -32.31
C LYS A 175 15.55 -10.36 -32.01
N LYS A 176 14.86 -11.34 -32.61
CA LYS A 176 13.46 -11.68 -32.27
C LYS A 176 13.40 -12.62 -31.07
N LEU A 177 14.27 -13.62 -30.99
CA LEU A 177 14.29 -14.58 -29.89
C LEU A 177 14.80 -13.98 -28.57
N GLN A 178 15.68 -12.98 -28.65
CA GLN A 178 16.15 -12.19 -27.49
C GLN A 178 15.08 -11.22 -26.95
N LYS A 179 13.99 -10.96 -27.70
CA LYS A 179 12.92 -10.08 -27.22
C LYS A 179 11.99 -10.86 -26.29
N GLN A 180 12.05 -10.54 -25.01
CA GLN A 180 11.07 -11.02 -24.04
C GLN A 180 9.65 -10.63 -24.48
N THR A 181 8.73 -11.58 -24.38
CA THR A 181 7.29 -11.35 -24.55
C THR A 181 6.77 -10.39 -23.48
N SER A 182 5.63 -9.73 -23.73
CA SER A 182 5.02 -8.83 -22.75
C SER A 182 4.75 -9.54 -21.42
N TYR A 183 4.27 -10.78 -21.46
CA TYR A 183 4.00 -11.59 -20.28
C TYR A 183 5.27 -11.90 -19.48
N GLN A 184 6.35 -12.32 -20.15
CA GLN A 184 7.65 -12.55 -19.50
C GLN A 184 8.15 -11.28 -18.77
N LYS A 185 8.04 -10.12 -19.41
CA LYS A 185 8.38 -8.83 -18.79
C LYS A 185 7.55 -8.56 -17.53
N THR A 186 6.23 -8.76 -17.60
CA THR A 186 5.36 -8.54 -16.43
C THR A 186 5.67 -9.49 -15.26
N LYS A 187 6.06 -10.73 -15.55
CA LYS A 187 6.47 -11.71 -14.53
C LYS A 187 7.78 -11.30 -13.86
N GLU A 188 8.79 -10.93 -14.64
CA GLU A 188 10.06 -10.42 -14.10
C GLU A 188 9.85 -9.17 -13.23
N ASP A 189 9.01 -8.23 -13.68
CA ASP A 189 8.73 -7.01 -12.92
C ASP A 189 8.02 -7.30 -11.60
N PHE A 190 7.11 -8.28 -11.58
CA PHE A 190 6.46 -8.72 -10.36
C PHE A 190 7.48 -9.31 -9.36
N GLU A 191 8.39 -10.16 -9.84
CA GLU A 191 9.46 -10.74 -9.02
C GLU A 191 10.39 -9.65 -8.47
N ARG A 192 10.82 -8.70 -9.31
CA ARG A 192 11.60 -7.52 -8.89
C ARG A 192 10.88 -6.71 -7.82
N ILE A 193 9.58 -6.48 -7.96
CA ILE A 193 8.79 -5.76 -6.95
C ILE A 193 8.73 -6.54 -5.65
N LYS A 194 8.57 -7.86 -5.71
CA LYS A 194 8.55 -8.75 -4.54
C LYS A 194 9.90 -8.71 -3.80
N GLU A 195 11.01 -8.80 -4.52
CA GLU A 195 12.36 -8.70 -3.96
C GLU A 195 12.64 -7.33 -3.35
N LYS A 196 12.29 -6.24 -4.04
CA LYS A 196 12.44 -4.88 -3.50
C LYS A 196 11.66 -4.71 -2.20
N ARG A 197 10.46 -5.29 -2.10
CA ARG A 197 9.68 -5.30 -0.84
C ARG A 197 10.38 -6.13 0.24
N ARG A 198 10.97 -7.28 -0.11
CA ARG A 198 11.72 -8.12 0.84
C ARG A 198 12.95 -7.40 1.38
N LYS A 199 13.78 -6.82 0.50
CA LYS A 199 14.97 -6.02 0.85
C LYS A 199 14.61 -4.85 1.76
N LYS A 200 13.58 -4.08 1.42
CA LYS A 200 13.09 -2.97 2.27
C LYS A 200 12.63 -3.43 3.66
N LYS A 201 12.00 -4.61 3.77
CA LYS A 201 11.60 -5.18 5.06
C LYS A 201 12.81 -5.62 5.89
N GLU A 202 13.78 -6.28 5.26
CA GLU A 202 15.02 -6.72 5.89
C GLU A 202 15.84 -5.53 6.40
N GLU A 203 16.04 -4.50 5.57
CA GLU A 203 16.71 -3.25 5.95
C GLU A 203 15.99 -2.54 7.11
N TYR A 204 14.66 -2.47 7.06
CA TYR A 204 13.87 -1.89 8.13
C TYR A 204 14.05 -2.64 9.45
N LEU A 205 14.07 -3.97 9.41
CA LEU A 205 14.25 -4.79 10.61
C LEU A 205 15.65 -4.59 11.21
N LYS A 206 16.69 -4.56 10.38
CA LYS A 206 18.07 -4.26 10.81
C LYS A 206 18.18 -2.88 11.44
N ASN A 207 17.63 -1.84 10.79
CA ASN A 207 17.65 -0.48 11.33
C ASN A 207 16.87 -0.38 12.65
N LYS A 208 15.76 -1.12 12.77
CA LYS A 208 14.99 -1.20 14.01
C LYS A 208 15.81 -1.84 15.14
N GLN A 209 16.48 -2.97 14.87
CA GLN A 209 17.36 -3.64 15.82
C GLN A 209 18.50 -2.73 16.27
N GLN A 210 19.21 -2.09 15.34
CA GLN A 210 20.28 -1.13 15.66
C GLN A 210 19.79 0.01 16.55
N ARG A 211 18.59 0.55 16.27
CA ARG A 211 17.99 1.61 17.09
C ARG A 211 17.64 1.10 18.49
N GLU A 212 17.05 -0.08 18.61
CA GLU A 212 16.71 -0.70 19.88
C GLU A 212 17.97 -1.00 20.71
N GLU A 213 19.00 -1.57 20.09
CA GLU A 213 20.30 -1.84 20.71
C GLU A 213 20.97 -0.54 21.17
N ALA A 214 20.97 0.51 20.36
CA ALA A 214 21.51 1.81 20.73
C ALA A 214 20.77 2.42 21.94
N ILE A 215 19.44 2.32 21.96
CA ILE A 215 18.61 2.78 23.09
C ILE A 215 18.91 1.95 24.35
N GLN A 216 19.03 0.62 24.22
CA GLN A 216 19.34 -0.26 25.34
C GLN A 216 20.73 0.06 25.92
N ARG A 217 21.75 0.21 25.06
CA ARG A 217 23.09 0.61 25.51
C ARG A 217 23.10 1.97 26.19
N TYR A 218 22.35 2.94 25.67
CA TYR A 218 22.21 4.24 26.33
C TYR A 218 21.57 4.10 27.72
N LYS A 219 20.48 3.32 27.83
CA LYS A 219 19.81 3.06 29.11
C LYS A 219 20.72 2.33 30.10
N GLN A 220 21.46 1.31 29.65
CA GLN A 220 22.42 0.57 30.45
C GLN A 220 23.50 1.49 31.00
N LYS A 221 24.18 2.25 30.12
CA LYS A 221 25.18 3.24 30.54
C LYS A 221 24.62 4.27 31.51
N LYS A 222 23.40 4.74 31.28
CA LYS A 222 22.72 5.68 32.19
C LYS A 222 22.44 5.06 33.56
N MET A 223 22.01 3.80 33.60
CA MET A 223 21.76 3.07 34.85
C MET A 223 23.05 2.78 35.60
N GLU A 224 24.09 2.33 34.92
CA GLU A 224 25.42 2.05 35.51
C GLU A 224 26.03 3.32 36.11
N THR A 225 26.02 4.42 35.36
CA THR A 225 26.51 5.72 35.86
C THR A 225 25.70 6.21 37.05
N TYR A 226 24.38 6.11 37.00
CA TYR A 226 23.53 6.44 38.14
C TYR A 226 23.83 5.55 39.37
N GLN A 227 23.95 4.23 39.18
CA GLN A 227 24.30 3.32 40.27
C GLN A 227 25.65 3.68 40.89
N MET A 228 26.68 3.96 40.09
CA MET A 228 27.99 4.36 40.60
C MET A 228 27.96 5.68 41.38
N LEU A 229 27.28 6.70 40.85
CA LEU A 229 27.22 8.03 41.46
C LEU A 229 26.25 8.12 42.65
N SER A 230 25.27 7.21 42.73
CA SER A 230 24.29 7.13 43.83
C SER A 230 24.82 6.41 45.07
N LYS A 231 26.00 5.77 45.00
CA LYS A 231 26.63 5.10 46.14
C LYS A 231 26.95 6.08 47.26
N LYS A 232 26.58 5.70 48.48
CA LYS A 232 26.78 6.48 49.70
C LYS A 232 27.63 5.70 50.71
N THR A 233 28.33 6.42 51.59
CA THR A 233 29.08 5.84 52.71
C THR A 233 28.13 5.32 53.79
N LYS A 234 28.63 4.55 54.76
CA LYS A 234 27.83 4.05 55.91
C LYS A 234 27.12 5.17 56.69
N LYS A 235 27.63 6.40 56.61
CA LYS A 235 27.04 7.61 57.23
C LYS A 235 26.04 8.35 56.31
N GLY A 236 25.72 7.78 55.14
CA GLY A 236 24.77 8.37 54.18
C GLY A 236 25.32 9.50 53.31
N GLN A 237 26.60 9.85 53.44
CA GLN A 237 27.24 10.88 52.62
C GLN A 237 27.57 10.32 51.22
N PRO A 238 27.54 11.14 50.16
CA PRO A 238 27.94 10.71 48.82
C PRO A 238 29.41 10.28 48.80
N ASN A 239 29.72 9.23 48.03
CA ASN A 239 31.11 8.76 47.90
C ASN A 239 31.86 9.63 46.87
N LEU A 240 32.65 10.59 47.37
CA LEU A 240 33.37 11.59 46.57
C LEU A 240 34.37 10.96 45.59
N ASN A 241 35.03 9.86 46.00
CA ASN A 241 36.06 9.20 45.18
C ASN A 241 35.47 8.67 43.86
N LEU A 242 34.30 8.03 43.93
CA LEU A 242 33.62 7.51 42.73
C LEU A 242 33.13 8.63 41.80
N GLN A 243 32.70 9.76 42.36
CA GLN A 243 32.32 10.94 41.58
C GLN A 243 33.53 11.57 40.89
N MET A 244 34.67 11.63 41.60
CA MET A 244 35.93 12.13 41.07
C MET A 244 36.48 11.23 39.96
N GLU A 245 36.44 9.90 40.11
CA GLU A 245 36.82 8.95 39.06
C GLU A 245 35.97 9.12 37.79
N TYR A 246 34.65 9.23 37.95
CA TYR A 246 33.76 9.47 36.80
C TYR A 246 34.06 10.79 36.10
N LEU A 247 34.36 11.85 36.85
CA LEU A 247 34.74 13.14 36.29
C LEU A 247 36.07 13.07 35.52
N LEU A 248 37.09 12.43 36.11
CA LEU A 248 38.38 12.20 35.46
C LEU A 248 38.21 11.39 34.17
N GLN A 249 37.39 10.33 34.19
CA GLN A 249 37.08 9.54 33.00
C GLN A 249 36.43 10.38 31.90
N LYS A 250 35.53 11.32 32.26
CA LYS A 250 34.88 12.22 31.31
C LYS A 250 35.87 13.20 30.69
N ILE A 251 36.77 13.79 31.48
CA ILE A 251 37.81 14.73 31.00
C ILE A 251 38.82 14.01 30.08
N GLN A 252 39.31 12.84 30.51
CA GLN A 252 40.25 12.04 29.69
C GLN A 252 39.60 11.51 28.42
N GLY A 253 38.31 11.15 28.48
CA GLY A 253 37.54 10.74 27.30
C GLY A 253 37.33 11.87 26.30
N THR A 254 37.11 13.10 26.76
CA THR A 254 36.98 14.29 25.89
C THR A 254 38.29 14.71 25.23
N GLY A 255 39.45 14.37 25.79
CA GLY A 255 40.77 14.66 25.20
C GLY A 255 41.27 13.63 24.19
N LYS A 256 40.55 12.52 23.97
CA LYS A 256 40.90 11.44 23.02
C LYS A 256 40.03 11.43 21.76
N SER A 257 39.37 12.55 21.47
CA SER A 257 38.53 12.75 20.27
C SER A 257 39.31 13.46 19.17
#